data_AF-A0A0P4R5C5-F1
#
_entry.id   AF-A0A0P4R5C5-F1
#
_cell.length_a   1.000
_cell.length_b   1.000
_cell.length_c   1.000
_cell.angle_alpha   90.00
_cell.angle_beta   90.00
_cell.angle_gamma   90.00
#
_symmetry.space_group_name_H-M   'P 1'
#
loop_
_entity.id
_entity.type
_entity.pdbx_description
1 polymer ?
#
loop_
_entity_poly.entity_id
_entity_poly.type
_entity_poly.pdbx_seq_one_letter_code
_entity_poly.pdbx_strand_id
1 'polypeptide(L)'
;MADWDREFGSGKLFRTSIESVFKKVHAMAAKWQLEALTAESGQFLVGDNPAVTVRTDATPLPYNMAFGDAHSIVLPIGHRHLLALGPENMLGTTPRSRVDEINTVQILAADRYSDPV
;
A
#
# COMPACT_ATOMS: atom_id res chain seq x y z
N MET A 1 -18.31 -31.03 -14.16
CA MET A 1 -17.62 -31.21 -12.86
C MET A 1 -16.15 -31.60 -13.04
N ALA A 2 -15.80 -32.56 -13.89
CA ALA A 2 -14.40 -33.02 -14.06
C ALA A 2 -13.36 -31.96 -14.50
N ASP A 3 -13.78 -30.90 -15.20
CA ASP A 3 -12.85 -29.87 -15.68
C ASP A 3 -12.50 -28.83 -14.59
N TRP A 4 -13.44 -28.54 -13.68
CA TRP A 4 -13.23 -27.62 -12.55
C TRP A 4 -12.17 -28.15 -11.57
N ASP A 5 -12.26 -29.42 -11.17
CA ASP A 5 -11.31 -30.05 -10.26
C ASP A 5 -9.90 -30.13 -10.86
N ARG A 6 -9.82 -30.34 -12.19
CA ARG A 6 -8.55 -30.38 -12.92
C ARG A 6 -7.91 -28.99 -13.07
N GLU A 7 -8.71 -27.94 -13.26
CA GLU A 7 -8.22 -26.56 -13.28
C GLU A 7 -7.84 -26.03 -11.89
N PHE A 8 -8.47 -26.54 -10.83
CA PHE A 8 -8.07 -26.26 -9.44
C PHE A 8 -6.74 -26.94 -9.09
N GLY A 9 -6.61 -28.23 -9.39
CA GLY A 9 -5.39 -29.01 -9.13
C GLY A 9 -4.17 -28.58 -9.96
N SER A 10 -4.37 -27.87 -11.08
CA SER A 10 -3.29 -27.32 -11.92
C SER A 10 -2.93 -25.86 -11.59
N GLY A 11 -3.61 -25.21 -10.63
CA GLY A 11 -3.37 -23.81 -10.25
C GLY A 11 -3.84 -22.78 -11.28
N LYS A 12 -4.49 -23.20 -12.37
CA LYS A 12 -4.97 -22.33 -13.45
C LYS A 12 -6.03 -21.34 -12.94
N LEU A 13 -6.97 -21.80 -12.13
CA LEU A 13 -8.00 -20.94 -11.52
C LEU A 13 -7.41 -19.91 -10.56
N PHE A 14 -6.40 -20.29 -9.78
CA PHE A 14 -5.68 -19.37 -8.90
C PHE A 14 -5.00 -18.27 -9.71
N ARG A 15 -4.24 -18.64 -10.75
CA ARG A 15 -3.60 -17.68 -11.66
C ARG A 15 -4.61 -16.71 -12.28
N THR A 16 -5.69 -17.22 -12.86
CA THR A 16 -6.72 -16.38 -13.49
C THR A 16 -7.37 -15.43 -12.49
N SER A 17 -7.58 -15.87 -11.24
CA SER A 17 -8.11 -15.03 -10.17
C SER A 17 -7.15 -13.90 -9.81
N ILE A 18 -5.86 -14.20 -9.60
CA ILE A 18 -4.82 -13.20 -9.32
C ILE A 18 -4.71 -12.19 -10.47
N GLU A 19 -4.67 -12.66 -11.72
CA GLU A 19 -4.61 -11.77 -12.90
C GLU A 19 -5.87 -10.88 -13.00
N SER A 20 -7.04 -11.41 -12.67
CA SER A 20 -8.29 -10.64 -12.66
C SER A 20 -8.26 -9.55 -11.59
N VAL A 21 -7.83 -9.88 -10.36
CA VAL A 21 -7.68 -8.91 -9.27
C VAL A 21 -6.64 -7.85 -9.63
N PHE A 22 -5.49 -8.25 -10.15
CA PHE A 22 -4.45 -7.33 -10.60
C PHE A 22 -4.98 -6.34 -11.64
N LYS A 23 -5.67 -6.81 -12.69
CA LYS A 23 -6.22 -5.93 -13.73
C LYS A 23 -7.23 -4.93 -13.16
N LYS A 24 -8.07 -5.35 -12.20
CA LYS A 24 -9.03 -4.46 -11.53
C LYS A 24 -8.31 -3.38 -10.72
N VAL A 25 -7.37 -3.79 -9.86
CA VAL A 25 -6.61 -2.87 -9.02
C VAL A 25 -5.78 -1.91 -9.88
N HIS A 26 -5.12 -2.40 -10.92
CA HIS A 26 -4.36 -1.58 -11.86
C HIS A 26 -5.26 -0.53 -12.54
N ALA A 27 -6.44 -0.92 -13.03
CA ALA A 27 -7.38 0.01 -13.64
C ALA A 27 -7.90 1.07 -12.64
N MET A 28 -8.06 0.71 -11.37
CA MET A 28 -8.42 1.67 -10.31
C MET A 28 -7.24 2.61 -10.01
N ALA A 29 -6.04 2.08 -9.86
CA ALA A 29 -4.81 2.82 -9.56
C ALA A 29 -4.38 3.75 -10.69
N ALA A 30 -4.69 3.43 -11.95
CA ALA A 30 -4.37 4.26 -13.11
C ALA A 30 -5.02 5.67 -13.08
N LYS A 31 -5.98 5.89 -12.18
CA LYS A 31 -6.59 7.22 -11.96
C LYS A 31 -5.79 8.09 -11.00
N TRP A 32 -4.92 7.49 -10.20
CA TRP A 32 -4.05 8.19 -9.26
C TRP A 32 -2.74 8.59 -9.92
N GLN A 33 -2.14 9.63 -9.40
CA GLN A 33 -0.89 10.22 -9.86
C GLN A 33 0.25 9.86 -8.90
N LEU A 34 1.49 9.90 -9.39
CA LEU A 34 2.67 9.53 -8.61
C LEU A 34 3.20 10.75 -7.82
N GLU A 35 3.31 10.57 -6.52
CA GLU A 35 3.97 11.50 -5.62
C GLU A 35 5.30 10.89 -5.14
N ALA A 36 6.41 11.59 -5.35
CA ALA A 36 7.72 11.22 -4.81
C ALA A 36 8.15 12.25 -3.75
N LEU A 37 8.17 11.80 -2.50
CA LEU A 37 8.34 12.66 -1.36
C LEU A 37 9.65 12.34 -0.63
N THR A 38 10.36 13.39 -0.23
CA THR A 38 11.61 13.28 0.54
C THR A 38 11.40 13.76 1.97
N ALA A 39 11.84 12.99 2.96
CA ALA A 39 11.78 13.43 4.35
C ALA A 39 12.65 14.68 4.57
N GLU A 40 12.03 15.74 5.11
CA GLU A 40 12.76 16.95 5.54
C GLU A 40 13.69 16.62 6.70
N SER A 41 13.17 15.86 7.66
CA SER A 41 13.89 15.33 8.81
C SER A 41 13.24 14.04 9.33
N GLY A 42 13.97 13.30 10.16
CA GLY A 42 13.57 11.94 10.52
C GLY A 42 13.85 10.93 9.42
N GLN A 43 13.39 9.69 9.61
CA GLN A 43 13.57 8.60 8.66
C GLN A 43 12.31 7.76 8.56
N PHE A 44 11.94 7.35 7.36
CA PHE A 44 10.87 6.38 7.17
C PHE A 44 11.35 4.98 7.57
N LEU A 45 10.47 4.23 8.21
CA LEU A 45 10.62 2.80 8.41
C LEU A 45 10.21 2.07 7.13
N VAL A 46 11.01 1.09 6.74
CA VAL A 46 10.66 0.14 5.66
C VAL A 46 10.31 -1.16 6.36
N GLY A 47 9.01 -1.50 6.36
CA GLY A 47 8.50 -2.73 6.97
C GLY A 47 8.21 -3.82 5.94
N ASP A 48 7.84 -5.01 6.43
CA ASP A 48 7.49 -6.17 5.61
C ASP A 48 6.17 -6.01 4.83
N ASN A 49 5.33 -5.06 5.25
CA ASN A 49 4.19 -4.59 4.48
C ASN A 49 4.56 -3.25 3.81
N PRO A 50 5.27 -3.28 2.66
CA PRO A 50 5.93 -2.10 2.14
C PRO A 50 4.93 -1.04 1.67
N ALA A 51 3.73 -1.43 1.24
CA ALA A 51 2.70 -0.53 0.74
C ALA A 51 1.43 -0.59 1.58
N VAL A 52 0.97 0.56 2.09
CA VAL A 52 -0.21 0.64 2.95
C VAL A 52 -1.23 1.60 2.37
N THR A 53 -2.49 1.17 2.29
CA THR A 53 -3.62 2.04 1.97
C THR A 53 -3.94 2.95 3.15
N VAL A 54 -4.10 4.24 2.89
CA VAL A 54 -4.39 5.25 3.92
C VAL A 54 -5.50 6.20 3.48
N ARG A 55 -6.17 6.79 4.48
CA ARG A 55 -7.09 7.92 4.30
C ARG A 55 -6.49 9.17 4.91
N THR A 56 -6.55 10.29 4.22
CA THR A 56 -5.89 11.53 4.62
C THR A 56 -6.79 12.52 5.34
N ASP A 57 -8.04 12.13 5.64
CA ASP A 57 -9.09 13.00 6.16
C ASP A 57 -9.35 12.86 7.68
N ALA A 58 -8.57 12.05 8.39
CA ALA A 58 -8.70 11.85 9.82
C ALA A 58 -7.34 11.63 10.53
N THR A 59 -7.34 11.85 11.83
CA THR A 59 -6.19 11.64 12.74
C THR A 59 -6.66 10.83 13.96
N PRO A 60 -5.97 9.74 14.38
CA PRO A 60 -4.76 9.18 13.77
C PRO A 60 -5.03 8.63 12.36
N LEU A 61 -3.98 8.56 11.54
CA LEU A 61 -4.08 8.23 10.12
C LEU A 61 -4.76 6.86 9.91
N PRO A 62 -5.99 6.79 9.37
CA PRO A 62 -6.64 5.50 9.11
C PRO A 62 -5.88 4.74 8.03
N TYR A 63 -5.75 3.42 8.19
CA TYR A 63 -4.95 2.55 7.32
C TYR A 63 -5.58 1.17 7.11
N ASN A 64 -5.05 0.38 6.17
CA ASN A 64 -5.47 -1.00 5.87
C ASN A 64 -6.94 -1.14 5.42
N MET A 65 -7.43 -0.18 4.64
CA MET A 65 -8.75 -0.25 3.99
C MET A 65 -8.69 -0.84 2.59
N ALA A 66 -9.86 -1.19 2.04
CA ALA A 66 -9.98 -1.61 0.65
C ALA A 66 -9.50 -0.48 -0.29
N PHE A 67 -8.94 -0.86 -1.44
CA PHE A 67 -8.40 0.09 -2.43
C PHE A 67 -9.40 1.19 -2.79
N GLY A 68 -10.69 0.85 -2.95
CA GLY A 68 -11.74 1.80 -3.32
C GLY A 68 -12.05 2.87 -2.26
N ASP A 69 -11.72 2.61 -0.99
CA ASP A 69 -11.96 3.52 0.12
C ASP A 69 -10.71 4.34 0.50
N ALA A 70 -9.56 4.01 -0.10
CA ALA A 70 -8.30 4.67 0.18
C ALA A 70 -8.19 6.01 -0.55
N HIS A 71 -7.59 7.00 0.10
CA HIS A 71 -7.23 8.27 -0.54
C HIS A 71 -5.82 8.21 -1.13
N SER A 72 -4.97 7.33 -0.58
CA SER A 72 -3.61 7.13 -1.05
C SER A 72 -3.11 5.72 -0.73
N ILE A 73 -2.10 5.28 -1.46
CA ILE A 73 -1.21 4.19 -1.07
C ILE A 73 0.16 4.78 -0.85
N VAL A 74 0.74 4.53 0.31
CA VAL A 74 2.07 5.00 0.69
C VAL A 74 3.05 3.83 0.72
N LEU A 75 4.24 4.04 0.17
CA LEU A 75 5.30 3.05 0.01
C LEU A 75 6.66 3.68 0.34
N PRO A 76 7.18 3.51 1.57
CA PRO A 76 8.56 3.86 1.88
C PRO A 76 9.51 3.01 1.04
N ILE A 77 10.30 3.64 0.18
CA ILE A 77 11.31 2.95 -0.66
C ILE A 77 12.72 3.07 -0.08
N GLY A 78 12.86 3.80 1.03
CA GLY A 78 14.09 3.93 1.79
C GLY A 78 13.93 4.91 2.94
N HIS A 79 14.98 5.06 3.74
CA HIS A 79 14.98 5.88 4.96
C HIS A 79 14.66 7.37 4.72
N ARG A 80 14.76 7.88 3.49
CA ARG A 80 14.44 9.29 3.18
C ARG A 80 13.38 9.48 2.10
N HIS A 81 12.93 8.42 1.45
CA HIS A 81 12.10 8.53 0.26
C HIS A 81 10.82 7.71 0.41
N LEU A 82 9.72 8.35 0.06
CA LEU A 82 8.37 7.80 0.06
C LEU A 82 7.79 7.95 -1.33
N LEU A 83 7.24 6.87 -1.87
CA LEU A 83 6.33 6.95 -3.01
C LEU A 83 4.91 6.92 -2.50
N ALA A 84 4.05 7.73 -3.08
CA ALA A 84 2.62 7.64 -2.87
C ALA A 84 1.86 7.71 -4.18
N LEU A 85 0.68 7.11 -4.17
CA LEU A 85 -0.32 7.37 -5.20
C LEU A 85 -1.37 8.31 -4.62
N GLY A 86 -1.59 9.45 -5.26
CA GLY A 86 -2.48 10.49 -4.78
C GLY A 86 -3.15 11.27 -5.92
N PRO A 87 -3.73 12.46 -5.65
CA PRO A 87 -4.47 13.20 -6.66
C PRO A 87 -3.58 13.86 -7.73
N GLU A 88 -2.30 14.14 -7.44
CA GLU A 88 -1.44 14.94 -8.31
C GLU A 88 -0.04 14.33 -8.49
N ASN A 89 0.60 14.59 -9.63
CA ASN A 89 2.01 14.22 -9.82
C ASN A 89 2.86 15.25 -9.08
N MET A 90 3.62 14.82 -8.09
CA MET A 90 4.37 15.74 -7.25
C MET A 90 5.76 15.21 -6.92
N LEU A 91 6.74 16.11 -6.92
CA LEU A 91 7.98 15.94 -6.17
C LEU A 91 7.95 16.92 -5.00
N GLY A 92 8.18 16.41 -3.79
CA GLY A 92 7.99 17.24 -2.61
C GLY A 92 8.75 16.77 -1.40
N THR A 93 8.52 17.48 -0.30
CA THR A 93 9.07 17.14 1.00
C THR A 93 7.98 16.74 1.97
N THR A 94 8.33 15.91 2.95
CA THR A 94 7.41 15.46 4.00
C THR A 94 7.94 15.92 5.37
N PRO A 95 7.13 16.65 6.15
CA PRO A 95 7.54 17.12 7.47
C PRO A 95 7.65 15.96 8.47
N ARG A 96 8.43 16.18 9.53
CA ARG A 96 8.70 15.17 10.58
C ARG A 96 7.43 14.54 11.15
N SER A 97 6.41 15.35 11.45
CA SER A 97 5.14 14.87 12.01
C SER A 97 4.48 13.83 11.11
N ARG A 98 4.52 14.04 9.79
CA ARG A 98 3.95 13.12 8.82
C ARG A 98 4.81 11.87 8.62
N VAL A 99 6.13 11.98 8.74
CA VAL A 99 7.04 10.82 8.80
C VAL A 99 6.68 9.94 10.00
N ASP A 100 6.49 10.54 11.18
CA ASP A 100 6.18 9.81 12.41
C ASP A 100 4.78 9.13 12.35
N GLU A 101 3.79 9.78 11.73
CA GLU A 101 2.48 9.16 11.45
C GLU A 101 2.58 7.94 10.52
N ILE A 102 3.33 8.06 9.42
CA ILE A 102 3.54 6.97 8.46
C ILE A 102 4.29 5.82 9.13
N ASN A 103 5.30 6.11 9.94
CA ASN A 103 6.04 5.09 10.70
C ASN A 103 5.15 4.37 11.70
N THR A 104 4.24 5.09 12.37
CA THR A 104 3.25 4.48 13.26
C THR A 104 2.38 3.49 12.49
N VAL A 105 1.90 3.87 11.31
CA VAL A 105 1.13 2.98 10.44
C VAL A 105 1.95 1.76 10.00
N GLN A 106 3.22 1.92 9.65
CA GLN A 106 4.11 0.80 9.27
C GLN A 106 4.27 -0.21 10.41
N ILE A 107 4.47 0.26 11.64
CA ILE A 107 4.59 -0.61 12.83
C ILE A 107 3.28 -1.37 13.07
N LEU A 108 2.15 -0.67 13.09
CA LEU A 108 0.84 -1.29 13.37
C LEU A 108 0.40 -2.25 12.25
N ALA A 109 0.74 -1.92 11.00
CA ALA A 109 0.46 -2.79 9.86
C ALA A 109 1.31 -4.07 9.89
N ALA A 110 2.52 -4.02 10.46
CA ALA A 110 3.39 -5.18 10.65
C ALA A 110 2.89 -6.10 11.79
N ASP A 111 2.44 -5.52 12.91
CA ASP A 111 1.95 -6.26 14.08
C ASP A 111 0.79 -7.23 13.75
N ARG A 112 -0.03 -6.88 12.75
CA ARG A 112 -1.15 -7.72 12.30
C ARG A 112 -0.73 -9.07 11.69
N TYR A 113 0.51 -9.20 11.21
CA TYR A 113 1.00 -10.39 10.52
C TYR A 113 2.26 -11.00 11.17
N SER A 114 2.74 -10.45 12.27
CA SER A 114 3.74 -11.13 13.10
C SER A 114 3.09 -12.33 13.79
N ASP A 115 3.45 -13.54 13.36
CA ASP A 115 3.13 -14.76 14.10
C ASP A 115 3.63 -14.61 15.55
N PRO A 116 2.81 -14.96 16.57
CA PRO A 116 3.29 -14.99 17.94
C PRO A 116 4.38 -16.07 18.06
N VAL A 117 5.55 -15.67 18.53
CA VAL A 117 6.70 -16.56 18.83
C VAL A 117 6.40 -17.42 20.05
#